data_AF-A0A7C6AWX9-F1
#
_entry.id   AF-A0A7C6AWX9-F1
#
_cell.length_a   1.000
_cell.length_b   1.000
_cell.length_c   1.000
_cell.angle_alpha   90.00
_cell.angle_beta   90.00
_cell.angle_gamma   90.00
#
_symmetry.space_group_name_H-M   'P 1'
#
loop_
_entity.id
_entity.type
_entity.pdbx_description
1 polymer ?
#
loop_
_entity_poly.entity_id
_entity_poly.type
_entity_poly.pdbx_seq_one_letter_code
_entity_poly.pdbx_strand_id
1 'polypeptide(L)'
;MPVVNCTFCNAEFKRLPYLIRKHGNGFCSMNCYASYQRTGYIDNKGYSRIGFGGKSFLEHRLVIEKSLGRKLLSTEIIHHIDGDKLNNSLCNLEVTNRVDHQRHHRPLSWDVETAKALRNEGLTFDKIGERLGVVRTAICNYFRENGIDSSRKTINKATVAELFSEGLSGYEIGRRLGCSGVQANRIIKKLGLR
;
A
#
# COMPACT_ATOMS: atom_id res chain seq x y z
N MET A 1 -42.04 39.69 -4.04
CA MET A 1 -41.08 38.93 -4.88
C MET A 1 -41.71 37.58 -5.23
N PRO A 2 -41.74 37.18 -6.49
CA PRO A 2 -42.21 35.85 -6.91
C PRO A 2 -41.37 34.73 -6.28
N VAL A 3 -42.02 33.59 -6.04
CA VAL A 3 -41.40 32.34 -5.60
C VAL A 3 -41.10 31.50 -6.84
N VAL A 4 -39.89 30.96 -6.92
CA VAL A 4 -39.43 30.07 -7.99
C VAL A 4 -38.69 28.87 -7.41
N ASN A 5 -38.61 27.79 -8.18
CA ASN A 5 -37.93 26.57 -7.75
C ASN A 5 -36.46 26.57 -8.15
N CYS A 6 -35.61 26.07 -7.26
CA CYS A 6 -34.20 25.84 -7.54
C CYS A 6 -34.03 24.72 -8.59
N THR A 7 -33.32 24.98 -9.67
CA THR A 7 -33.03 23.99 -10.73
C THR A 7 -32.25 22.77 -10.22
N PHE A 8 -31.54 22.89 -9.10
CA PHE A 8 -30.73 21.79 -8.53
C PHE A 8 -31.48 20.97 -7.47
N CYS A 9 -31.94 21.62 -6.39
CA CYS A 9 -32.57 20.92 -5.25
C CYS A 9 -34.09 21.03 -5.20
N ASN A 10 -34.69 21.73 -6.17
CA ASN A 10 -36.13 21.99 -6.27
C ASN A 10 -36.75 22.79 -5.10
N ALA A 11 -35.94 23.32 -4.18
CA ALA A 11 -36.43 24.15 -3.08
C ALA A 11 -36.99 25.50 -3.59
N GLU A 12 -38.08 25.94 -2.97
CA GLU A 12 -38.71 27.24 -3.23
C GLU A 12 -37.87 28.40 -2.68
N PHE A 13 -37.64 29.44 -3.48
CA PHE A 13 -36.97 30.65 -3.03
C PHE A 13 -37.51 31.91 -3.73
N LYS A 14 -37.39 33.06 -3.08
CA LYS A 14 -37.85 34.35 -3.61
C LYS A 14 -36.80 34.93 -4.55
N ARG A 15 -37.21 35.41 -5.74
CA ARG A 15 -36.32 36.08 -6.70
C ARG A 15 -36.95 37.35 -7.29
N LEU A 16 -36.13 38.28 -7.77
CA LEU A 16 -36.62 39.49 -8.43
C LEU A 16 -37.17 39.13 -9.82
N PRO A 17 -38.34 39.69 -10.25
CA PRO A 17 -38.94 39.39 -11.55
C PRO A 17 -37.98 39.58 -12.74
N TYR A 18 -37.14 40.64 -12.71
CA TYR A 18 -36.13 40.88 -13.74
C TYR A 18 -35.07 39.77 -13.82
N LEU A 19 -34.62 39.23 -12.67
CA LEU A 19 -33.62 38.15 -12.66
C LEU A 19 -34.20 36.83 -13.18
N ILE A 20 -35.49 36.59 -13.00
CA ILE A 20 -36.20 35.44 -13.58
C ILE A 20 -36.24 35.56 -15.11
N ARG A 21 -36.53 36.75 -15.64
CA ARG A 21 -36.52 37.00 -17.09
C ARG A 21 -35.12 36.92 -17.71
N LYS A 22 -34.09 37.36 -16.99
CA LYS A 22 -32.71 37.44 -17.50
C LYS A 22 -31.98 36.10 -17.52
N HIS A 23 -32.24 35.22 -16.55
CA HIS A 23 -31.51 33.96 -16.38
C HIS A 23 -32.46 32.76 -16.48
N GLY A 24 -32.22 31.86 -17.43
CA GLY A 24 -33.06 30.68 -17.66
C GLY A 24 -33.08 29.68 -16.49
N ASN A 25 -32.01 29.64 -15.68
CA ASN A 25 -31.91 28.77 -14.50
C ASN A 25 -31.82 29.58 -13.20
N GLY A 26 -32.37 29.03 -12.11
CA GLY A 26 -32.34 29.66 -10.81
C GLY A 26 -31.91 28.72 -9.69
N PHE A 27 -31.11 29.24 -8.77
CA PHE A 27 -30.53 28.46 -7.69
C PHE A 27 -30.78 29.16 -6.36
N CYS A 28 -31.23 28.41 -5.35
CA CYS A 28 -31.53 28.95 -4.02
C CYS A 28 -30.26 29.30 -3.21
N SER A 29 -29.09 28.79 -3.63
CA SER A 29 -27.81 29.04 -2.98
C SER A 29 -26.65 28.88 -3.97
N MET A 30 -25.50 29.44 -3.62
CA MET A 30 -24.25 29.22 -4.37
C MET A 30 -23.86 27.74 -4.39
N ASN A 31 -24.18 26.98 -3.33
CA ASN A 31 -23.95 25.54 -3.28
C ASN A 31 -24.78 24.77 -4.31
N CYS A 32 -26.04 25.18 -4.53
CA CYS A 32 -26.90 24.59 -5.55
C CYS A 32 -26.43 24.91 -6.96
N TYR A 33 -26.00 26.15 -7.20
CA TYR A 33 -25.36 26.52 -8.47
C TYR A 33 -24.10 25.70 -8.72
N ALA A 34 -23.23 25.59 -7.72
CA ALA A 34 -22.00 24.82 -7.83
C ALA A 34 -22.27 23.33 -8.08
N SER A 35 -23.27 22.76 -7.39
CA SER A 35 -23.61 21.35 -7.56
C SER A 35 -24.25 21.06 -8.92
N TYR A 36 -25.07 21.98 -9.44
CA TYR A 36 -25.59 21.89 -10.81
C TYR A 36 -24.49 21.94 -11.87
N GLN A 37 -23.41 22.67 -11.62
CA GLN A 37 -22.24 22.69 -12.49
C GLN A 37 -21.35 21.45 -12.37
N ARG A 38 -21.59 20.57 -11.39
CA ARG A 38 -20.86 19.31 -11.28
C ARG A 38 -21.38 18.32 -12.32
N THR A 39 -20.47 17.84 -13.16
CA THR A 39 -20.73 16.79 -14.14
C THR A 39 -19.77 15.63 -13.90
N GLY A 40 -20.09 14.43 -14.36
CA GLY A 40 -19.23 13.26 -14.22
C GLY A 40 -19.20 12.43 -15.50
N TYR A 41 -18.05 11.85 -15.83
CA TYR A 41 -17.93 10.84 -16.89
C TYR A 41 -16.73 9.92 -16.62
N ILE A 42 -16.75 8.74 -17.23
CA ILE A 42 -15.62 7.80 -17.19
C ILE A 42 -14.75 8.05 -18.42
N ASP A 43 -13.45 8.25 -18.22
CA ASP A 43 -12.53 8.46 -19.34
C ASP A 43 -12.19 7.15 -20.07
N ASN A 44 -11.54 7.27 -21.23
CA ASN A 44 -11.11 6.12 -22.01
C ASN A 44 -10.06 5.23 -21.32
N LYS A 45 -9.49 5.68 -20.19
CA LYS A 45 -8.55 4.92 -19.36
C LYS A 45 -9.26 4.22 -18.19
N GLY A 46 -10.57 4.40 -18.05
CA GLY A 46 -11.40 3.80 -17.00
C GLY A 46 -11.46 4.59 -15.70
N TYR A 47 -11.00 5.85 -15.67
CA TYR A 47 -11.07 6.69 -14.46
C TYR A 47 -12.33 7.55 -14.42
N SER A 48 -12.95 7.63 -13.24
CA SER A 48 -14.01 8.61 -12.98
C SER A 48 -13.45 10.04 -12.92
N ARG A 49 -14.05 10.93 -13.72
CA ARG A 49 -13.73 12.35 -13.77
C ARG A 49 -14.91 13.18 -13.32
N ILE A 50 -14.64 14.16 -12.46
CA ILE A 50 -15.62 15.16 -12.02
C ILE A 50 -15.31 16.48 -12.72
N GLY A 51 -16.27 16.97 -13.50
CA GLY A 51 -16.26 18.29 -14.11
C GLY A 51 -16.85 19.33 -13.17
N PHE A 52 -16.21 20.49 -13.04
CA PHE A 52 -16.74 21.65 -12.32
C PHE A 52 -16.21 22.94 -12.95
N GLY A 53 -17.10 23.89 -13.28
CA GLY A 53 -16.71 25.18 -13.85
C GLY A 53 -15.93 25.09 -15.18
N GLY A 54 -16.26 24.11 -16.03
CA GLY A 54 -15.59 23.87 -17.32
C GLY A 54 -14.23 23.15 -17.24
N LYS A 55 -13.75 22.80 -16.04
CA LYS A 55 -12.54 21.99 -15.83
C LYS A 55 -12.92 20.60 -15.38
N SER A 56 -12.13 19.59 -15.75
CA SER A 56 -12.32 18.20 -15.29
C SER A 56 -11.16 17.73 -14.43
N PHE A 57 -11.50 17.03 -13.35
CA PHE A 57 -10.57 16.54 -12.34
C PHE A 57 -10.75 15.04 -12.16
N LEU A 58 -9.67 14.33 -11.80
CA LEU A 58 -9.75 12.92 -11.44
C LEU A 58 -10.36 12.78 -10.05
N GLU A 59 -11.41 11.97 -9.92
CA GLU A 59 -12.16 11.81 -8.68
C GLU A 59 -11.28 11.28 -7.54
N HIS A 60 -10.57 10.16 -7.77
CA HIS A 60 -9.65 9.57 -6.79
C HIS A 60 -8.63 10.59 -6.26
N ARG A 61 -8.16 11.51 -7.13
CA ARG A 61 -7.22 12.56 -6.74
C ARG A 61 -7.86 13.58 -5.81
N LEU A 62 -9.08 14.01 -6.11
CA LEU A 62 -9.82 14.93 -5.24
C LEU A 62 -10.14 14.31 -3.87
N VAL A 63 -10.49 13.02 -3.85
CA VAL A 63 -10.79 12.30 -2.60
C VAL A 63 -9.57 12.28 -1.68
N ILE A 64 -8.40 11.95 -2.21
CA ILE A 64 -7.14 11.96 -1.43
C ILE A 64 -6.72 13.38 -1.04
N GLU A 65 -6.74 14.34 -1.97
CA GLU A 65 -6.39 15.74 -1.65
C GLU A 65 -7.25 16.31 -0.52
N LYS A 66 -8.55 15.98 -0.52
CA LYS A 66 -9.47 16.37 0.55
C LYS A 66 -9.10 15.71 1.87
N SER A 67 -8.76 14.41 1.86
CA SER A 67 -8.36 13.69 3.08
C SER A 67 -7.03 14.19 3.65
N LEU A 68 -6.09 14.58 2.80
CA LEU A 68 -4.77 15.11 3.21
C LEU A 68 -4.82 16.60 3.60
N GLY A 69 -5.87 17.32 3.23
CA GLY A 69 -5.97 18.77 3.43
C GLY A 69 -4.98 19.59 2.59
N ARG A 70 -4.29 18.97 1.62
CA ARG A 70 -3.35 19.64 0.71
C ARG A 70 -3.48 19.10 -0.71
N LYS A 71 -2.97 19.86 -1.68
CA LYS A 71 -2.84 19.39 -3.06
C LYS A 71 -1.76 18.31 -3.18
N LEU A 72 -1.99 17.36 -4.08
CA LEU A 72 -0.99 16.36 -4.44
C LEU A 72 0.03 16.96 -5.40
N LEU A 73 1.29 16.60 -5.21
CA LEU A 73 2.37 16.93 -6.12
C LEU A 73 2.18 16.22 -7.46
N SER A 74 2.79 16.76 -8.52
CA SER A 74 2.80 16.09 -9.84
C SER A 74 3.51 14.74 -9.82
N THR A 75 4.39 14.51 -8.85
CA THR A 75 5.14 13.27 -8.63
C THR A 75 4.35 12.23 -7.82
N GLU A 76 3.32 12.65 -7.09
CA GLU A 76 2.45 11.78 -6.29
C GLU A 76 1.36 11.18 -7.18
N ILE A 77 1.40 9.85 -7.30
CA ILE A 77 0.48 9.01 -8.06
C ILE A 77 -0.40 8.25 -7.08
N ILE A 78 -1.64 7.99 -7.48
CA ILE A 78 -2.57 7.20 -6.67
C ILE A 78 -2.65 5.79 -7.25
N HIS A 79 -2.42 4.80 -6.39
CA HIS A 79 -2.58 3.39 -6.65
C HIS A 79 -3.95 2.92 -6.12
N HIS A 80 -4.68 2.18 -6.95
CA HIS A 80 -5.89 1.46 -6.54
C HIS A 80 -5.49 0.05 -6.11
N ILE A 81 -5.66 -0.27 -4.83
CA ILE A 81 -5.18 -1.52 -4.23
C ILE A 81 -5.90 -2.74 -4.84
N ASP A 82 -7.20 -2.64 -5.07
CA ASP A 82 -8.02 -3.69 -5.68
C ASP A 82 -7.94 -3.76 -7.22
N GLY A 83 -7.28 -2.78 -7.86
CA GLY A 83 -7.19 -2.66 -9.31
C GLY A 83 -8.45 -2.09 -10.00
N ASP A 84 -9.55 -1.86 -9.27
CA ASP A 84 -10.75 -1.20 -9.79
C ASP A 84 -10.60 0.32 -9.73
N LYS A 85 -10.44 0.93 -10.91
CA LYS A 85 -10.24 2.37 -11.09
C LYS A 85 -11.47 3.22 -10.72
N LEU A 86 -12.63 2.60 -10.55
CA LEU A 86 -13.87 3.25 -10.15
C LEU A 86 -14.09 3.20 -8.63
N ASN A 87 -13.42 2.30 -7.91
CA ASN A 87 -13.48 2.23 -6.45
C ASN A 87 -12.59 3.31 -5.81
N ASN A 88 -13.15 4.51 -5.65
CA ASN A 88 -12.45 5.68 -5.11
C ASN A 88 -12.56 5.81 -3.58
N SER A 89 -12.85 4.70 -2.87
CA SER A 89 -12.90 4.68 -1.41
C SER A 89 -11.51 4.95 -0.82
N LEU A 90 -11.39 5.77 0.23
CA LEU A 90 -10.09 6.14 0.82
C LEU A 90 -9.25 4.92 1.24
N CYS A 91 -9.88 3.84 1.72
CA CYS A 91 -9.20 2.61 2.09
C CYS A 91 -8.64 1.81 0.91
N ASN A 92 -9.09 2.11 -0.32
CA ASN A 92 -8.64 1.46 -1.55
C ASN A 92 -7.59 2.29 -2.32
N LEU A 93 -7.29 3.51 -1.85
CA LEU A 93 -6.40 4.44 -2.51
C LEU A 93 -5.11 4.61 -1.71
N GLU A 94 -3.98 4.39 -2.35
CA GLU A 94 -2.65 4.60 -1.78
C GLU A 94 -1.90 5.67 -2.56
N VAL A 95 -1.29 6.63 -1.85
CA VAL A 95 -0.40 7.62 -2.48
C VAL A 95 0.99 7.00 -2.59
N THR A 96 1.48 6.90 -3.80
CA THR A 96 2.77 6.31 -4.14
C THR A 96 3.52 7.19 -5.15
N ASN A 97 4.74 6.80 -5.50
CA ASN A 97 5.51 7.44 -6.56
C ASN A 97 5.55 6.56 -7.81
N ARG A 98 6.09 7.10 -8.92
CA ARG A 98 6.11 6.40 -10.21
C ARG A 98 6.94 5.10 -10.19
N VAL A 99 8.04 5.09 -9.45
CA VAL A 99 8.93 3.93 -9.38
C VAL A 99 8.24 2.81 -8.62
N ASP A 100 7.66 3.12 -7.47
CA ASP A 100 6.99 2.14 -6.62
C ASP A 100 5.69 1.65 -7.27
N HIS A 101 4.90 2.54 -7.87
CA HIS A 101 3.73 2.14 -8.67
C HIS A 101 4.11 1.14 -9.77
N GLN A 102 5.22 1.36 -10.48
CA GLN A 102 5.68 0.39 -11.49
C GLN A 102 6.12 -0.94 -10.87
N ARG A 103 6.67 -0.94 -9.66
CA ARG A 103 7.03 -2.18 -8.95
C ARG A 103 5.80 -3.00 -8.59
N HIS A 104 4.71 -2.35 -8.13
CA HIS A 104 3.46 -3.04 -7.81
C HIS A 104 2.84 -3.74 -9.03
N HIS A 105 3.04 -3.20 -10.23
CA HIS A 105 2.55 -3.80 -11.49
C HIS A 105 3.55 -4.73 -12.18
N ARG A 106 4.74 -4.95 -11.61
CA ARG A 106 5.67 -5.93 -12.16
C ARG A 106 5.28 -7.31 -11.63
N PRO A 107 4.75 -8.21 -12.48
CA PRO A 107 4.57 -9.60 -12.07
C PRO A 107 5.93 -10.16 -11.68
N LEU A 108 5.99 -10.82 -10.53
CA LEU A 108 7.20 -11.55 -10.13
C LEU A 108 7.39 -12.69 -11.12
N SER A 109 8.63 -12.92 -11.54
CA SER A 109 8.98 -14.04 -12.40
C SER A 109 9.05 -15.38 -11.66
N TRP A 110 8.72 -15.38 -10.37
CA TRP A 110 8.91 -16.49 -9.45
C TRP A 110 7.76 -16.54 -8.44
N ASP A 111 7.41 -17.75 -8.02
CA ASP A 111 6.32 -17.96 -7.06
C ASP A 111 6.75 -17.63 -5.62
N VAL A 112 6.03 -16.68 -5.02
CA VAL A 112 6.27 -16.20 -3.67
C VAL A 112 5.92 -17.26 -2.63
N GLU A 113 4.86 -18.04 -2.84
CA GLU A 113 4.41 -19.04 -1.88
C GLU A 113 5.42 -20.19 -1.80
N THR A 114 5.93 -20.66 -2.94
CA THR A 114 7.04 -21.61 -2.97
C THR A 114 8.28 -21.05 -2.27
N ALA A 115 8.63 -19.78 -2.46
CA ALA A 115 9.76 -19.17 -1.77
C ALA A 115 9.58 -19.12 -0.24
N LYS A 116 8.36 -18.85 0.25
CA LYS A 116 8.01 -18.89 1.68
C LYS A 116 8.11 -20.30 2.25
N ALA A 117 7.57 -21.29 1.55
CA ALA A 117 7.63 -22.70 1.95
C ALA A 117 9.08 -23.17 2.09
N LEU A 118 9.91 -22.95 1.06
CA LEU A 118 11.33 -23.30 1.09
C LEU A 118 12.09 -22.57 2.20
N ARG A 119 11.69 -21.34 2.54
CA ARG A 119 12.29 -20.61 3.66
C ARG A 119 11.92 -21.22 5.01
N ASN A 120 10.67 -21.66 5.18
CA ASN A 120 10.20 -22.36 6.39
C ASN A 120 10.86 -23.73 6.56
N GLU A 121 11.17 -24.42 5.45
CA GLU A 121 11.99 -25.64 5.43
C GLU A 121 13.47 -25.38 5.82
N GLY A 122 13.87 -24.12 5.98
CA GLY A 122 15.20 -23.72 6.44
C GLY A 122 16.22 -23.49 5.34
N LEU A 123 15.79 -23.40 4.06
CA LEU A 123 16.73 -23.11 2.98
C LEU A 123 17.23 -21.66 3.04
N THR A 124 18.48 -21.47 2.64
CA THR A 124 19.07 -20.14 2.45
C THR A 124 18.50 -19.50 1.18
N PHE A 125 18.51 -18.17 1.12
CA PHE A 125 18.06 -17.44 -0.07
C PHE A 125 18.86 -17.80 -1.32
N ASP A 126 20.11 -18.24 -1.17
CA ASP A 126 20.94 -18.77 -2.26
C ASP A 126 20.30 -20.02 -2.88
N LYS A 127 20.01 -21.04 -2.05
CA LYS A 127 19.40 -22.30 -2.49
C LYS A 127 17.98 -22.10 -3.03
N ILE A 128 17.22 -21.18 -2.44
CA ILE A 128 15.88 -20.83 -2.93
C ILE A 128 15.99 -20.20 -4.32
N GLY A 129 16.96 -19.30 -4.50
CA GLY A 129 17.22 -18.67 -5.79
C GLY A 129 17.59 -19.66 -6.89
N GLU A 130 18.47 -20.62 -6.60
CA GLU A 130 18.82 -21.70 -7.52
C GLU A 130 17.60 -22.52 -7.95
N ARG A 131 16.70 -22.87 -7.01
CA ARG A 131 15.48 -23.64 -7.30
C ARG A 131 14.45 -22.86 -8.12
N LEU A 132 14.32 -21.57 -7.85
CA LEU A 132 13.33 -20.70 -8.49
C LEU A 132 13.87 -20.00 -9.74
N GLY A 133 15.14 -20.22 -10.10
CA GLY A 133 15.78 -19.56 -11.24
C GLY A 133 15.95 -18.05 -11.05
N VAL A 134 16.10 -17.58 -9.81
CA VAL A 134 16.18 -16.14 -9.48
C VAL A 134 17.35 -15.83 -8.57
N VAL A 135 17.89 -14.62 -8.70
CA VAL A 135 19.02 -14.20 -7.86
C VAL A 135 18.57 -14.03 -6.42
N ARG A 136 19.37 -14.50 -5.45
CA ARG A 136 19.09 -14.40 -4.00
C ARG A 136 18.65 -13.00 -3.53
N THR A 137 19.16 -11.96 -4.18
CA THR A 137 18.89 -10.55 -3.86
C THR A 137 17.46 -10.17 -4.19
N ALA A 138 16.89 -10.70 -5.27
CA ALA A 138 15.49 -10.46 -5.64
C ALA A 138 14.55 -11.01 -4.55
N ILE A 139 14.78 -12.24 -4.11
CA ILE A 139 14.02 -12.87 -3.02
C ILE A 139 14.20 -12.09 -1.72
N CYS A 140 15.45 -11.75 -1.36
CA CYS A 140 15.75 -11.03 -0.12
C CYS A 140 15.11 -9.64 -0.06
N ASN A 141 15.13 -8.90 -1.18
CA ASN A 141 14.52 -7.57 -1.25
C ASN A 141 13.00 -7.68 -1.17
N TYR A 142 12.39 -8.62 -1.91
CA TYR A 142 10.95 -8.85 -1.85
C TYR A 142 10.47 -9.18 -0.44
N PHE A 143 11.13 -10.10 0.27
CA PHE A 143 10.78 -10.46 1.64
C PHE A 143 10.91 -9.26 2.59
N ARG A 144 11.93 -8.42 2.42
CA ARG A 144 12.11 -7.20 3.24
C ARG A 144 11.03 -6.16 2.96
N GLU A 145 10.75 -5.87 1.69
CA GLU A 145 9.77 -4.86 1.25
C GLU A 145 8.34 -5.24 1.67
N ASN A 146 8.03 -6.53 1.73
CA ASN A 146 6.71 -7.04 2.13
C ASN A 146 6.61 -7.45 3.60
N GLY A 147 7.62 -7.12 4.43
CA GLY A 147 7.61 -7.44 5.86
C GLY A 147 7.51 -8.94 6.17
N ILE A 148 7.93 -9.79 5.23
CA ILE A 148 7.96 -11.25 5.41
C ILE A 148 9.18 -11.56 6.28
N ASP A 149 8.96 -11.53 7.59
CA ASP A 149 10.01 -11.74 8.60
C ASP A 149 10.57 -13.16 8.47
N SER A 150 11.71 -13.23 7.81
CA SER A 150 12.45 -14.46 7.52
C SER A 150 13.58 -14.64 8.52
N SER A 151 13.31 -14.27 9.78
CA SER A 151 14.25 -14.40 10.88
C SER A 151 14.88 -15.79 10.84
N ARG A 152 16.20 -15.82 10.64
CA ARG A 152 16.97 -17.06 10.84
C ARG A 152 16.63 -17.54 12.24
N LYS A 153 16.24 -18.81 12.40
CA LYS A 153 16.02 -19.46 13.70
C LYS A 153 17.22 -19.09 14.60
N THR A 154 16.99 -18.16 15.52
CA THR A 154 18.05 -17.64 16.36
C THR A 154 18.25 -18.69 17.44
N ILE A 155 19.46 -19.25 17.53
CA ILE A 155 19.75 -20.26 18.55
C ILE A 155 19.51 -19.61 19.91
N ASN A 156 18.66 -20.24 20.73
CA ASN A 156 18.36 -19.74 22.06
C ASN A 156 19.65 -19.76 22.90
N LYS A 157 20.12 -18.57 23.28
CA LYS A 157 21.37 -18.40 24.04
C LYS A 157 21.28 -19.02 25.43
N ALA A 158 20.09 -19.03 26.04
CA ALA A 158 19.86 -19.64 27.35
C ALA A 158 20.09 -21.16 27.26
N THR A 159 19.52 -21.82 26.26
CA THR A 159 19.70 -23.25 26.02
C THR A 159 21.17 -23.61 25.75
N VAL A 160 21.93 -22.74 25.07
CA VAL A 160 23.38 -22.96 24.89
C VAL A 160 24.14 -22.84 26.21
N ALA A 161 23.75 -21.92 27.09
CA ALA A 161 24.37 -21.74 28.40
C ALA A 161 24.06 -22.93 29.34
N GLU A 162 22.82 -23.42 29.35
CA GLU A 162 22.39 -24.59 30.12
C GLU A 162 23.20 -25.83 29.70
N LEU A 163 23.20 -26.17 28.42
CA LEU A 163 23.95 -27.33 27.91
C LEU A 163 25.46 -27.23 28.14
N PHE A 164 26.02 -26.02 28.14
CA PHE A 164 27.44 -25.82 28.47
C PHE A 164 27.70 -26.00 29.97
N SER A 165 26.77 -25.57 30.83
CA SER A 165 26.85 -25.75 32.28
C SER A 165 26.70 -27.22 32.69
N GLU A 166 26.00 -28.02 31.88
CA GLU A 166 25.95 -29.49 31.98
C GLU A 166 27.25 -30.18 31.53
N GLY A 167 28.27 -29.43 31.07
CA GLY A 167 29.58 -29.94 30.71
C GLY A 167 29.74 -30.35 29.23
N LEU A 168 28.74 -30.10 28.38
CA LEU A 168 28.85 -30.43 26.96
C LEU A 168 29.82 -29.48 26.25
N SER A 169 30.64 -30.03 25.36
CA SER A 169 31.51 -29.24 24.50
C SER A 169 30.69 -28.47 23.46
N GLY A 170 31.23 -27.35 22.97
CA GLY A 170 30.59 -26.57 21.90
C GLY A 170 30.27 -27.40 20.63
N TYR A 171 31.03 -28.47 20.36
CA TYR A 171 30.74 -29.37 19.24
C TYR A 171 29.51 -30.27 19.50
N GLU A 172 29.34 -30.76 20.73
CA GLU A 172 28.18 -31.56 21.13
C GLU A 172 26.91 -30.71 21.21
N ILE A 173 27.04 -29.49 21.73
CA ILE A 173 25.96 -28.49 21.74
C ILE A 173 25.53 -28.17 20.31
N GLY A 174 26.49 -27.99 19.40
CA GLY A 174 26.23 -27.81 17.98
C GLY A 174 25.39 -28.96 17.40
N ARG A 175 25.85 -30.19 17.61
CA ARG A 175 25.15 -31.40 17.14
C ARG A 175 23.74 -31.51 17.70
N ARG A 176 23.54 -31.18 18.99
CA ARG A 176 22.25 -31.29 19.68
C ARG A 176 21.25 -30.20 19.29
N LEU A 177 21.73 -29.00 18.98
CA LEU A 177 20.90 -27.87 18.57
C LEU A 177 20.77 -27.72 17.04
N GLY A 178 21.33 -28.66 16.28
CA GLY A 178 21.31 -28.63 14.81
C GLY A 178 22.09 -27.44 14.22
N CYS A 179 23.16 -27.00 14.89
CA CYS A 179 24.04 -25.94 14.42
C CYS A 179 25.51 -26.39 14.33
N SER A 180 26.36 -25.59 13.68
CA SER A 180 27.78 -25.94 13.63
C SER A 180 28.43 -25.75 15.01
N GLY A 181 29.36 -26.65 15.38
CA GLY A 181 30.10 -26.52 16.64
C GLY A 181 30.86 -25.19 16.76
N VAL A 182 31.26 -24.61 15.63
CA VAL A 182 31.86 -23.27 15.55
C VAL A 182 30.86 -22.19 15.96
N GLN A 183 29.60 -22.31 15.54
CA GLN A 183 28.54 -21.37 15.89
C GLN A 183 28.19 -21.45 17.38
N ALA A 184 28.10 -22.65 17.95
CA ALA A 184 27.89 -22.85 19.39
C ALA A 184 29.05 -22.26 20.21
N ASN A 185 30.31 -22.54 19.84
CA ASN A 185 31.49 -21.95 20.51
C ASN A 185 31.53 -20.42 20.44
N ARG A 186 31.07 -19.83 19.33
CA ARG A 186 30.97 -18.37 19.19
C ARG A 186 29.94 -17.78 20.15
N ILE A 187 28.85 -18.50 20.43
CA ILE A 187 27.83 -18.09 21.40
C ILE A 187 28.38 -18.20 22.83
N ILE A 188 29.02 -19.32 23.18
CA ILE A 188 29.64 -19.56 24.49
C ILE A 188 30.65 -18.45 24.82
N LYS A 189 31.55 -18.11 23.88
CA LYS A 189 32.54 -17.03 24.06
C LYS A 189 31.88 -15.65 24.25
N LYS A 190 30.77 -15.38 23.56
CA LYS A 190 30.01 -14.12 23.72
C LYS A 190 29.28 -14.03 25.06
N LEU A 191 28.97 -15.17 25.68
CA LEU A 191 28.34 -15.24 27.00
C LEU A 191 29.36 -15.21 28.15
N GLY A 192 30.67 -15.21 27.84
CA GLY A 192 31.73 -15.20 28.86
C GLY A 192 31.89 -16.51 29.61
N LEU A 193 31.36 -17.61 29.07
CA LEU A 193 31.41 -18.94 29.70
C LEU A 193 32.71 -19.71 29.38
N ARG A 194 33.52 -19.19 28.46
CA ARG A 194 34.78 -19.79 27.98
C ARG A 194 35.78 -18.71 27.58
#